data_AF-A0A7V3ER64-F1
#
_entry.id   AF-A0A7V3ER64-F1
#
_cell.length_a   1.000
_cell.length_b   1.000
_cell.length_c   1.000
_cell.angle_alpha   90.00
_cell.angle_beta   90.00
_cell.angle_gamma   90.00
#
_symmetry.space_group_name_H-M   'P 1'
#
loop_
_entity.id
_entity.type
_entity.pdbx_description
1 polymer ?
#
loop_
_entity_poly.entity_id
_entity_poly.type
_entity_poly.pdbx_seq_one_letter_code
_entity_poly.pdbx_strand_id
1 'polypeptide(L)'
;MPFPHACSPGYVHTVLSCLTLLFGAVKAADYHVATDGSDGNTGTRELPFASIHQAQRKAEPGDTVYIRGGTYHMRESDIARNDGRIACLIALDKSGRKDRPIRYFASPGERPVFDCSKVTPDGLRVSAFRIYGSWIHLKGLEITGVRVNSRGHTQSISVDNLGNHNIFEQLSMHDSEAI
;
A
#
# COMPACT_ATOMS: atom_id res chain seq x y z
N MET A 1 59.51 60.66 4.55
CA MET A 1 58.59 60.31 3.44
C MET A 1 59.45 59.79 2.29
N PRO A 2 59.16 58.67 1.59
CA PRO A 2 57.90 57.92 1.47
C PRO A 2 57.98 56.43 1.94
N PHE A 3 56.81 55.78 2.01
CA PHE A 3 56.62 54.34 2.25
C PHE A 3 56.79 53.51 0.96
N PRO A 4 56.99 52.19 1.08
CA PRO A 4 56.20 51.28 0.26
C PRO A 4 55.47 50.21 1.09
N HIS A 5 54.19 50.05 0.74
CA HIS A 5 53.28 49.01 1.23
C HIS A 5 53.71 47.64 0.72
N ALA A 6 53.90 46.69 1.64
CA ALA A 6 53.98 45.27 1.32
C ALA A 6 52.56 44.67 1.33
N CYS A 7 52.16 44.12 0.18
CA CYS A 7 50.91 43.41 -0.06
C CYS A 7 51.01 41.98 0.51
N SER A 8 50.05 41.54 1.31
CA SER A 8 49.95 40.15 1.78
C SER A 8 49.11 39.31 0.81
N PRO A 9 49.53 38.08 0.47
CA PRO A 9 48.66 37.13 -0.23
C PRO A 9 47.82 36.36 0.80
N GLY A 10 46.50 36.57 0.74
CA GLY A 10 45.53 35.78 1.49
C GLY A 10 45.42 34.36 0.92
N TYR A 11 45.74 33.37 1.74
CA TYR A 11 45.44 31.96 1.44
C TYR A 11 43.96 31.70 1.76
N VAL A 12 43.15 31.63 0.71
CA VAL A 12 41.75 31.18 0.80
C VAL A 12 41.79 29.65 0.95
N HIS A 13 41.73 29.16 2.18
CA HIS A 13 41.51 27.73 2.43
C HIS A 13 40.05 27.39 2.14
N THR A 14 39.78 26.93 0.92
CA THR A 14 38.51 26.26 0.58
C THR A 14 38.46 24.93 1.33
N VAL A 15 37.75 24.88 2.46
CA VAL A 15 37.44 23.62 3.14
C VAL A 15 36.38 22.90 2.33
N LEU A 16 36.78 21.92 1.52
CA LEU A 16 35.87 21.02 0.83
C LEU A 16 35.29 20.04 1.86
N SER A 17 34.16 20.41 2.46
CA SER A 17 33.38 19.53 3.32
C SER A 17 32.77 18.41 2.47
N CYS A 18 33.38 17.24 2.49
CA CYS A 18 32.88 16.03 1.87
C CYS A 18 31.74 15.48 2.75
N LEU A 19 30.50 15.83 2.42
CA LEU A 19 29.29 15.28 3.04
C LEU A 19 29.16 13.81 2.62
N THR A 20 29.70 12.89 3.42
CA THR A 20 29.52 11.46 3.24
C THR A 20 28.07 11.09 3.53
N LEU A 21 27.29 10.89 2.46
CA LEU A 21 25.97 10.24 2.52
C LEU A 21 26.15 8.82 3.06
N LEU A 22 25.89 8.62 4.34
CA LEU A 22 25.69 7.30 4.94
C LEU A 22 24.42 6.70 4.33
N PHE A 23 24.58 5.92 3.26
CA PHE A 23 23.53 5.05 2.76
C PHE A 23 23.36 3.88 3.75
N GLY A 24 22.58 4.09 4.81
CA GLY A 24 22.13 3.01 5.67
C GLY A 24 21.23 2.07 4.88
N ALA A 25 21.57 0.78 4.82
CA ALA A 25 20.70 -0.24 4.26
C ALA A 25 19.46 -0.38 5.15
N VAL A 26 18.35 0.27 4.76
CA VAL A 26 17.05 0.02 5.37
C VAL A 26 16.67 -1.42 5.02
N LYS A 27 16.68 -2.28 6.04
CA LYS A 27 16.18 -3.66 5.95
C LYS A 27 14.66 -3.59 5.69
N ALA A 28 14.20 -4.39 4.74
CA ALA A 28 12.76 -4.59 4.53
C ALA A 28 12.09 -5.08 5.83
N ALA A 29 10.96 -4.46 6.17
CA ALA A 29 10.13 -4.83 7.31
C ALA A 29 9.05 -5.82 6.89
N ASP A 30 8.64 -6.66 7.84
CA ASP A 30 7.48 -7.53 7.72
C ASP A 30 6.39 -7.00 8.64
N TYR A 31 5.21 -6.74 8.07
CA TYR A 31 4.01 -6.36 8.80
C TYR A 31 2.98 -7.48 8.75
N HIS A 32 2.18 -7.64 9.81
CA HIS A 32 1.11 -8.62 9.88
C HIS A 32 -0.25 -7.95 10.08
N VAL A 33 -1.25 -8.47 9.38
CA VAL A 33 -2.66 -8.08 9.51
C VAL A 33 -3.46 -9.32 9.89
N ALA A 34 -4.34 -9.22 10.88
CA ALA A 34 -5.16 -10.34 11.35
C ALA A 34 -6.53 -9.84 11.80
N THR A 35 -7.58 -10.68 11.67
CA THR A 35 -8.96 -10.32 12.03
C THR A 35 -9.16 -10.08 13.53
N ASP A 36 -8.27 -10.62 14.36
CA ASP A 36 -8.19 -10.43 15.81
C ASP A 36 -7.13 -9.39 16.23
N GLY A 37 -6.55 -8.67 15.27
CA GLY A 37 -5.55 -7.63 15.51
C GLY A 37 -6.15 -6.29 15.98
N SER A 38 -5.29 -5.27 16.07
CA SER A 38 -5.67 -3.89 16.40
C SER A 38 -4.82 -2.90 15.62
N ASP A 39 -5.42 -1.84 15.06
CA ASP A 39 -4.66 -0.81 14.33
C ASP A 39 -3.79 0.07 15.24
N GLY A 40 -3.96 -0.04 16.56
CA GLY A 40 -3.05 0.52 17.56
C GLY A 40 -1.80 -0.32 17.83
N ASN A 41 -1.73 -1.55 17.30
CA ASN A 41 -0.56 -2.42 17.45
C ASN A 41 0.62 -1.94 16.60
N THR A 42 1.77 -2.60 16.74
CA THR A 42 3.00 -2.31 15.98
C THR A 42 3.06 -3.00 14.62
N GLY A 43 2.17 -3.95 14.36
CA GLY A 43 2.14 -4.73 13.12
C GLY A 43 3.13 -5.89 13.09
N THR A 44 3.68 -6.32 14.23
CA THR A 44 4.49 -7.55 14.29
C THR A 44 3.59 -8.79 14.25
N ARG A 45 4.19 -9.98 14.15
CA ARG A 45 3.44 -11.24 14.13
C ARG A 45 2.61 -11.45 15.40
N GLU A 46 3.12 -11.03 16.55
CA GLU A 46 2.49 -11.16 17.86
C GLU A 46 1.46 -10.04 18.12
N LEU A 47 1.68 -8.87 17.52
CA LEU A 47 0.83 -7.69 17.63
C LEU A 47 0.45 -7.21 16.22
N PRO A 48 -0.39 -7.96 15.49
CA PRO A 48 -0.77 -7.61 14.13
C PRO A 48 -1.72 -6.41 14.09
N PHE A 49 -1.71 -5.68 12.98
CA PHE A 49 -2.74 -4.70 12.67
C PHE A 49 -4.10 -5.39 12.46
N ALA A 50 -5.19 -4.66 12.66
CA ALA A 50 -6.53 -5.15 12.33
C ALA A 50 -6.81 -5.00 10.83
N SER A 51 -6.33 -3.91 10.23
CA SER A 51 -6.66 -3.52 8.86
C SER A 51 -5.45 -3.48 7.93
N ILE A 52 -5.70 -3.81 6.68
CA ILE A 52 -4.73 -3.61 5.60
C ILE A 52 -4.44 -2.12 5.36
N HIS A 53 -5.38 -1.22 5.69
CA HIS A 53 -5.17 0.23 5.59
C HIS A 53 -4.03 0.69 6.50
N GLN A 54 -3.98 0.17 7.72
CA GLN A 54 -2.91 0.52 8.66
C GLN A 54 -1.56 -0.02 8.20
N ALA A 55 -1.52 -1.26 7.71
CA ALA A 55 -0.31 -1.83 7.12
C ALA A 55 0.16 -1.01 5.90
N GLN A 56 -0.76 -0.60 5.02
CA GLN A 56 -0.43 0.23 3.86
C GLN A 56 0.16 1.59 4.28
N ARG A 57 -0.42 2.25 5.30
CA ARG A 57 0.16 3.50 5.81
C ARG A 57 1.62 3.35 6.25
N LYS A 58 2.01 2.18 6.75
CA LYS A 58 3.36 1.88 7.25
C LYS A 58 4.32 1.36 6.18
N ALA A 59 3.86 0.54 5.24
CA ALA A 59 4.71 -0.21 4.32
C ALA A 59 5.54 0.69 3.39
N GLU A 60 6.85 0.49 3.33
CA GLU A 60 7.79 1.18 2.45
C GLU A 60 8.33 0.26 1.33
N PRO A 61 8.97 0.78 0.28
CA PRO A 61 9.52 -0.04 -0.80
C PRO A 61 10.43 -1.17 -0.30
N GLY A 62 10.05 -2.41 -0.60
CA GLY A 62 10.77 -3.62 -0.23
C GLY A 62 10.09 -4.42 0.88
N ASP A 63 9.16 -3.82 1.63
CA ASP A 63 8.45 -4.44 2.74
C ASP A 63 7.44 -5.50 2.28
N THR A 64 7.07 -6.37 3.22
CA THR A 64 6.03 -7.39 3.02
C THR A 64 4.95 -7.26 4.09
N VAL A 65 3.70 -7.21 3.65
CA VAL A 65 2.51 -7.27 4.51
C VAL A 65 1.94 -8.68 4.38
N TYR A 66 2.02 -9.46 5.46
CA TYR A 66 1.41 -10.78 5.59
C TYR A 66 0.00 -10.66 6.17
N ILE A 67 -0.98 -11.12 5.41
CA ILE A 67 -2.40 -11.06 5.77
C ILE A 67 -2.80 -12.46 6.22
N ARG A 68 -3.12 -12.58 7.51
CA ARG A 68 -3.49 -13.84 8.16
C ARG A 68 -4.85 -14.35 7.70
N GLY A 69 -5.04 -15.65 7.83
CA GLY A 69 -6.29 -16.29 7.47
C GLY A 69 -7.45 -15.80 8.32
N GLY A 70 -8.63 -15.77 7.71
CA GLY A 70 -9.84 -15.23 8.33
C GLY A 70 -10.67 -14.42 7.34
N THR A 71 -11.88 -14.08 7.76
CA THR A 71 -12.79 -13.26 6.95
C THR A 71 -12.75 -11.82 7.43
N TYR A 72 -12.30 -10.93 6.56
CA TYR A 72 -12.30 -9.49 6.72
C TYR A 72 -13.60 -8.94 6.14
N HIS A 73 -14.59 -8.70 7.02
CA HIS A 73 -15.89 -8.15 6.63
C HIS A 73 -15.80 -6.64 6.38
N MET A 74 -15.76 -6.27 5.11
CA MET A 74 -15.65 -4.88 4.68
C MET A 74 -16.97 -4.14 4.89
N ARG A 75 -16.87 -2.87 5.25
CA ARG A 75 -17.99 -1.95 5.48
C ARG A 75 -17.78 -0.66 4.70
N GLU A 76 -18.84 0.12 4.56
CA GLU A 76 -18.74 1.44 3.93
C GLU A 76 -17.79 2.39 4.68
N SER A 77 -17.63 2.22 6.01
CA SER A 77 -16.63 2.95 6.80
C SER A 77 -15.18 2.65 6.40
N ASP A 78 -14.95 1.55 5.69
CA ASP A 78 -13.62 1.12 5.22
C ASP A 78 -13.31 1.66 3.81
N ILE A 79 -14.20 2.46 3.21
CA ILE A 79 -13.93 3.13 1.94
C ILE A 79 -12.76 4.11 2.13
N ALA A 80 -11.58 3.73 1.64
CA ALA A 80 -10.37 4.53 1.75
C ALA A 80 -10.42 5.80 0.88
N ARG A 81 -11.11 5.75 -0.27
CA ARG A 81 -11.16 6.88 -1.22
C ARG A 81 -12.37 6.78 -2.15
N ASN A 82 -12.92 7.94 -2.52
CA ASN A 82 -13.80 8.07 -3.67
C ASN A 82 -13.03 8.66 -4.86
N ASP A 83 -13.15 8.03 -6.02
CA ASP A 83 -12.51 8.42 -7.28
C ASP A 83 -13.57 8.54 -8.37
N GLY A 84 -14.07 9.77 -8.56
CA GLY A 84 -15.27 10.00 -9.35
C GLY A 84 -16.47 9.24 -8.79
N ARG A 85 -17.02 8.31 -9.57
CA ARG A 85 -18.16 7.45 -9.17
C ARG A 85 -17.73 6.09 -8.62
N ILE A 86 -16.47 5.94 -8.18
CA ILE A 86 -15.91 4.69 -7.69
C ILE A 86 -15.56 4.84 -6.20
N ALA A 87 -16.26 4.11 -5.35
CA ALA A 87 -15.90 3.87 -3.96
C ALA A 87 -14.80 2.80 -3.92
N CYS A 88 -13.62 3.19 -3.47
CA CYS A 88 -12.45 2.33 -3.37
C CYS A 88 -12.34 1.86 -1.93
N LEU A 89 -12.60 0.58 -1.67
CA LEU A 89 -12.44 0.03 -0.33
C LEU A 89 -10.98 0.10 0.06
N ILE A 90 -10.12 -0.67 -0.61
CA ILE A 90 -8.69 -0.72 -0.33
C ILE A 90 -7.94 0.02 -1.44
N ALA A 91 -7.45 1.21 -1.13
CA ALA A 91 -6.56 1.97 -2.02
C ALA A 91 -5.10 1.64 -1.70
N LEU A 92 -4.38 1.06 -2.66
CA LEU A 92 -2.93 0.89 -2.55
C LEU A 92 -2.22 1.96 -3.39
N ASP A 93 -1.81 3.05 -2.74
CA ASP A 93 -1.29 4.27 -3.37
C ASP A 93 0.22 4.49 -3.22
N LYS A 94 0.87 3.81 -2.27
CA LYS A 94 2.33 3.75 -2.20
C LYS A 94 2.87 2.89 -3.34
N SER A 95 4.03 3.27 -3.88
CA SER A 95 4.73 2.50 -4.93
C SER A 95 5.99 1.86 -4.37
N GLY A 96 6.25 0.63 -4.77
CA GLY A 96 7.56 0.00 -4.61
C GLY A 96 8.57 0.51 -5.64
N ARG A 97 9.66 -0.25 -5.80
CA ARG A 97 10.68 -0.04 -6.84
C ARG A 97 10.99 -1.36 -7.54
N LYS A 98 11.64 -1.31 -8.71
CA LYS A 98 11.98 -2.46 -9.55
C LYS A 98 12.51 -3.68 -8.77
N ASP A 99 13.45 -3.45 -7.85
CA ASP A 99 14.07 -4.51 -7.06
C ASP A 99 13.57 -4.55 -5.60
N ARG A 100 12.64 -3.66 -5.25
CA ARG A 100 12.06 -3.49 -3.91
C ARG A 100 10.55 -3.25 -4.01
N PRO A 101 9.78 -4.22 -4.52
CA PRO A 101 8.32 -4.09 -4.56
C PRO A 101 7.74 -4.07 -3.14
N ILE A 102 6.56 -3.50 -2.98
CA ILE A 102 5.77 -3.69 -1.76
C ILE A 102 4.88 -4.91 -1.98
N ARG A 103 4.89 -5.86 -1.04
CA ARG A 103 4.20 -7.14 -1.16
C ARG A 103 3.04 -7.21 -0.19
N TYR A 104 1.87 -7.66 -0.62
CA TYR A 104 0.72 -7.95 0.23
C TYR A 104 0.29 -9.38 -0.03
N PHE A 105 0.74 -10.27 0.85
CA PHE A 105 0.64 -11.71 0.66
C PHE A 105 -0.26 -12.31 1.71
N ALA A 106 -1.04 -13.32 1.33
CA ALA A 106 -1.56 -14.26 2.32
C ALA A 106 -0.39 -14.86 3.12
N SER A 107 -0.56 -14.96 4.44
CA SER A 107 0.37 -15.72 5.27
C SER A 107 0.50 -17.15 4.74
N PRO A 108 1.72 -17.75 4.77
CA PRO A 108 1.93 -19.08 4.18
C PRO A 108 0.95 -20.14 4.69
N GLY A 109 0.21 -20.75 3.78
CA GLY A 109 -0.79 -21.79 4.10
C GLY A 109 -2.10 -21.27 4.70
N GLU A 110 -2.25 -19.96 4.88
CA GLU A 110 -3.48 -19.33 5.37
C GLU A 110 -4.31 -18.77 4.21
N ARG A 111 -5.61 -18.57 4.45
CA ARG A 111 -6.58 -18.09 3.45
C ARG A 111 -7.30 -16.83 3.96
N PRO A 112 -6.82 -15.62 3.62
CA PRO A 112 -7.51 -14.37 3.93
C PRO A 112 -8.63 -14.10 2.91
N VAL A 113 -9.84 -13.86 3.39
CA VAL A 113 -11.02 -13.56 2.58
C VAL A 113 -11.50 -12.15 2.87
N PHE A 114 -11.52 -11.28 1.86
CA PHE A 114 -12.13 -9.95 1.92
C PHE A 114 -13.58 -10.05 1.42
N ASP A 115 -14.51 -10.07 2.38
CA ASP A 115 -15.95 -10.13 2.11
C ASP A 115 -16.52 -8.72 1.98
N CYS A 116 -16.90 -8.36 0.76
CA CYS A 116 -17.45 -7.06 0.41
C CYS A 116 -18.98 -7.04 0.35
N SER A 117 -19.67 -8.13 0.71
CA SER A 117 -21.12 -8.32 0.51
C SER A 117 -22.00 -7.29 1.22
N LYS A 118 -21.47 -6.60 2.23
CA LYS A 118 -22.16 -5.57 3.01
C LYS A 118 -21.85 -4.14 2.56
N VAL A 119 -21.08 -3.96 1.49
CA VAL A 119 -20.69 -2.64 0.98
C VAL A 119 -21.64 -2.21 -0.12
N THR A 120 -22.54 -1.28 0.19
CA THR A 120 -23.63 -0.85 -0.69
C THR A 120 -23.75 0.68 -0.84
N PRO A 121 -22.66 1.42 -1.11
CA PRO A 121 -22.73 2.88 -1.22
C PRO A 121 -23.65 3.29 -2.36
N ASP A 122 -24.59 4.20 -2.08
CA ASP A 122 -25.62 4.61 -3.02
C ASP A 122 -25.03 5.30 -4.27
N GLY A 123 -25.42 4.81 -5.44
CA GLY A 123 -25.08 5.41 -6.73
C GLY A 123 -23.61 5.32 -7.16
N LEU A 124 -22.77 4.61 -6.40
CA LEU A 124 -21.34 4.42 -6.65
C LEU A 124 -21.03 2.99 -7.12
N ARG A 125 -20.01 2.86 -7.97
CA ARG A 125 -19.33 1.59 -8.24
C ARG A 125 -18.44 1.26 -7.06
N VAL A 126 -18.21 -0.03 -6.80
CA VAL A 126 -17.28 -0.48 -5.77
C VAL A 126 -16.06 -1.13 -6.42
N SER A 127 -14.88 -0.67 -6.01
CA SER A 127 -13.60 -1.33 -6.27
C SER A 127 -13.06 -1.86 -4.96
N ALA A 128 -12.96 -3.18 -4.80
CA ALA A 128 -12.47 -3.77 -3.55
C ALA A 128 -11.00 -3.46 -3.33
N PHE A 129 -10.14 -3.74 -4.31
CA PHE A 129 -8.76 -3.27 -4.34
C PHE A 129 -8.56 -2.35 -5.55
N ARG A 130 -8.09 -1.13 -5.32
CA ARG A 130 -7.71 -0.20 -6.39
C ARG A 130 -6.26 0.19 -6.23
N ILE A 131 -5.45 -0.20 -7.20
CA ILE A 131 -4.00 -0.13 -7.14
C ILE A 131 -3.53 1.08 -7.93
N TYR A 132 -3.26 2.17 -7.21
CA TYR A 132 -2.68 3.38 -7.78
C TYR A 132 -1.15 3.30 -7.88
N GLY A 133 -0.52 2.61 -6.92
CA GLY A 133 0.92 2.44 -6.86
C GLY A 133 1.49 1.51 -7.93
N SER A 134 2.77 1.65 -8.21
CA SER A 134 3.54 0.76 -9.09
C SER A 134 4.46 -0.17 -8.28
N TRP A 135 4.91 -1.28 -8.86
CA TRP A 135 5.74 -2.29 -8.19
C TRP A 135 5.09 -2.86 -6.91
N ILE A 136 3.81 -3.18 -7.01
CA ILE A 136 3.01 -3.86 -5.99
C ILE A 136 2.87 -5.33 -6.37
N HIS A 137 2.98 -6.22 -5.40
CA HIS A 137 2.69 -7.64 -5.60
C HIS A 137 1.60 -8.10 -4.63
N LEU A 138 0.41 -8.41 -5.16
CA LEU A 138 -0.67 -9.06 -4.42
C LEU A 138 -0.62 -10.56 -4.64
N LYS A 139 -0.64 -11.34 -3.55
CA LYS A 139 -0.60 -12.80 -3.65
C LYS A 139 -1.55 -13.51 -2.70
N GLY A 140 -2.30 -14.49 -3.22
CA GLY A 140 -3.03 -15.47 -2.41
C GLY A 140 -4.27 -14.91 -1.69
N LEU A 141 -4.76 -13.73 -2.08
CA LEU A 141 -5.91 -13.12 -1.44
C LEU A 141 -7.20 -13.57 -2.12
N GLU A 142 -8.25 -13.74 -1.32
CA GLU A 142 -9.59 -13.99 -1.80
C GLU A 142 -10.46 -12.75 -1.63
N ILE A 143 -11.20 -12.38 -2.67
CA ILE A 143 -12.14 -11.26 -2.69
C ILE A 143 -13.51 -11.78 -3.12
N THR A 144 -14.53 -11.51 -2.30
CA THR A 144 -15.90 -11.97 -2.56
C THR A 144 -16.92 -10.85 -2.36
N GLY A 145 -18.11 -11.02 -2.94
CA GLY A 145 -19.27 -10.20 -2.59
C GLY A 145 -19.22 -8.75 -3.08
N VAL A 146 -18.42 -8.40 -4.08
CA VAL A 146 -18.40 -7.02 -4.59
C VAL A 146 -19.73 -6.72 -5.29
N ARG A 147 -20.49 -5.77 -4.72
CA ARG A 147 -21.87 -5.45 -5.13
C ARG A 147 -21.90 -4.44 -6.28
N VAL A 148 -22.97 -4.49 -7.06
CA VAL A 148 -23.37 -3.45 -8.00
C VAL A 148 -24.41 -2.54 -7.32
N ASN A 149 -24.07 -1.26 -7.14
CA ASN A 149 -24.93 -0.30 -6.42
C ASN A 149 -25.47 0.83 -7.31
N SER A 150 -25.51 0.62 -8.63
CA SER A 150 -26.06 1.59 -9.60
C SER A 150 -27.01 0.89 -10.57
N ARG A 151 -28.04 1.62 -11.04
CA ARG A 151 -29.11 1.09 -11.91
C ARG A 151 -28.83 1.22 -13.41
N GLY A 152 -27.71 1.82 -13.82
CA GLY A 152 -27.28 1.93 -15.23
C GLY A 152 -26.03 1.10 -15.51
N HIS A 153 -25.46 1.18 -16.74
CA HIS A 153 -24.21 0.48 -17.09
C HIS A 153 -23.12 0.65 -16.03
N THR A 154 -22.81 -0.44 -15.35
CA THR A 154 -21.97 -0.40 -14.15
C THR A 154 -21.25 -1.73 -13.98
N GLN A 155 -20.23 -1.73 -13.13
CA GLN A 155 -19.36 -2.87 -12.88
C GLN A 155 -19.11 -2.95 -11.39
N SER A 156 -19.08 -4.16 -10.84
CA SER A 156 -18.33 -4.44 -9.62
C SER A 156 -16.88 -4.71 -10.01
N ILE A 157 -15.93 -4.26 -9.21
CA ILE A 157 -14.51 -4.40 -9.51
C ILE A 157 -13.80 -5.03 -8.32
N SER A 158 -13.36 -6.28 -8.46
CA SER A 158 -12.58 -6.94 -7.40
C SER A 158 -11.19 -6.33 -7.28
N VAL A 159 -10.48 -6.18 -8.41
CA VAL A 159 -9.17 -5.54 -8.46
C VAL A 159 -9.11 -4.63 -9.69
N ASP A 160 -8.73 -3.36 -9.49
CA ASP A 160 -8.45 -2.39 -10.55
C ASP A 160 -6.98 -1.95 -10.47
N ASN A 161 -6.30 -1.86 -11.61
CA ASN A 161 -4.88 -1.54 -11.68
C ASN A 161 -4.63 -0.28 -12.52
N LEU A 162 -4.16 0.78 -11.86
CA LEU A 162 -3.79 2.05 -12.49
C LEU A 162 -2.27 2.25 -12.52
N GLY A 163 -1.52 1.49 -11.72
CA GLY A 163 -0.07 1.53 -11.65
C GLY A 163 0.64 0.58 -12.63
N ASN A 164 1.96 0.68 -12.67
CA ASN A 164 2.82 -0.09 -13.57
C ASN A 164 3.62 -1.17 -12.83
N HIS A 165 3.98 -2.24 -13.54
CA HIS A 165 4.82 -3.33 -13.01
C HIS A 165 4.26 -4.01 -11.75
N ASN A 166 2.93 -4.07 -11.66
CA ASN A 166 2.25 -4.76 -10.58
C ASN A 166 2.08 -6.25 -10.94
N ILE A 167 2.13 -7.10 -9.92
CA ILE A 167 1.96 -8.55 -10.04
C ILE A 167 0.73 -8.95 -9.21
N PHE A 168 -0.16 -9.69 -9.85
CA PHE A 168 -1.35 -10.27 -9.23
C PHE A 168 -1.24 -11.77 -9.35
N GLU A 169 -0.90 -12.45 -8.27
CA GLU A 169 -0.58 -13.87 -8.25
C GLU A 169 -1.58 -14.64 -7.38
N GLN A 170 -2.16 -15.73 -7.88
CA GLN A 170 -3.01 -16.62 -7.07
C GLN A 170 -4.15 -15.88 -6.34
N LEU A 171 -4.75 -14.87 -6.98
CA LEU A 171 -5.94 -14.21 -6.44
C LEU A 171 -7.18 -15.04 -6.77
N SER A 172 -8.07 -15.17 -5.80
CA SER A 172 -9.40 -15.75 -5.99
C SER A 172 -10.44 -14.63 -5.95
N MET A 173 -11.16 -14.41 -7.05
CA MET A 173 -12.16 -13.34 -7.16
C MET A 173 -13.45 -13.95 -7.71
N HIS A 174 -14.46 -14.10 -6.86
CA HIS A 174 -15.73 -14.76 -7.21
C HIS A 174 -16.89 -14.17 -6.40
N ASP A 175 -18.09 -14.67 -6.66
CA ASP A 175 -19.33 -14.27 -5.97
C ASP A 175 -19.55 -12.76 -5.93
N SER A 176 -19.12 -12.06 -6.99
CA SER A 176 -19.32 -10.62 -7.19
C SER A 176 -20.38 -10.39 -8.27
N GLU A 177 -21.12 -9.29 -8.16
CA GLU A 177 -22.22 -8.99 -9.06
C GLU A 177 -21.75 -8.40 -10.38
N ALA A 178 -22.39 -8.79 -11.48
CA ALA A 178 -22.24 -8.13 -12.77
C ALA A 178 -23.63 -7.87 -13.35
N ILE A 179 -23.82 -6.74 -14.03
CA ILE A 179 -25.04 -6.41 -14.77
C ILE A 179 -24.71 -6.11 -16.23
#